data_AF-A0A1Q3J0Z7-F1
#
_entry.id   AF-A0A1Q3J0Z7-F1
#
_cell.length_a   1.000
_cell.length_b   1.000
_cell.length_c   1.000
_cell.angle_alpha   90.00
_cell.angle_beta   90.00
_cell.angle_gamma   90.00
#
_symmetry.space_group_name_H-M   'P 1'
#
loop_
_entity.id
_entity.type
_entity.pdbx_description
1 polymer ?
#
loop_
_entity_poly.entity_id
_entity_poly.type
_entity_poly.pdbx_seq_one_letter_code
_entity_poly.pdbx_strand_id
1 'polypeptide(L)'
;MHILLWALDELLQARSFALGRIHTTWIKPVMLGDMVRLEWDAQAMMLRAFLGNEPVMVARLKAGDSMATADAYRPVDGVLAAPILRDFETMVESRGTVALPREAAALGDHFPALSRAVGANALAGLASLSTLVGMHCPGLYSMLSEVDVTLSYSPGLPTMRYEVTRWIPQFSRVEMKVYGLGLDGQVLAFAGQPEKPVADETLRQALDADTFTGSTPLVIGASAGLGGMTARLLAAGGARPLLTWRHSENDLQEIRDAITALGGQSDAIFFDVLKPRESLDALRQSGWQGKEVYYFATPRIFRRHLNLYDRRDLDGFWSIYVDGFFHLATGLVAQRPGGTFRIFYPSSIAIEEDASDLLEYAMAKAAGERLCRRLQQKFKQLKIVVERLPRTQTRQTETFVKAASKTTMEVMLPVVLQMQRGDI
;
A
#
# COMPACT_ATOMS: atom_id res chain seq x y z
N MET A 1 17.04 0.17 4.86
CA MET A 1 18.47 -0.17 4.89
C MET A 1 19.37 0.97 4.42
N HIS A 2 19.24 1.50 3.20
CA HIS A 2 20.12 2.56 2.69
C HIS A 2 20.35 3.74 3.66
N ILE A 3 19.28 4.29 4.25
CA ILE A 3 19.38 5.37 5.25
C ILE A 3 20.26 5.03 6.46
N LEU A 4 20.28 3.76 6.89
CA LEU A 4 21.15 3.31 7.98
C LEU A 4 22.61 3.30 7.52
N LEU A 5 22.89 2.73 6.35
CA LEU A 5 24.25 2.67 5.81
C LEU A 5 24.82 4.08 5.61
N TRP A 6 24.05 4.98 4.99
CA TRP A 6 24.42 6.37 4.82
C TRP A 6 24.64 7.07 6.17
N ALA A 7 23.70 6.95 7.11
CA ALA A 7 23.81 7.63 8.39
C ALA A 7 25.02 7.15 9.22
N LEU A 8 25.32 5.85 9.18
CA LEU A 8 26.52 5.30 9.82
C LEU A 8 27.80 5.78 9.13
N ASP A 9 27.81 5.87 7.79
CA ASP A 9 28.95 6.36 7.03
C ASP A 9 29.27 7.83 7.39
N GLU A 10 28.26 8.70 7.38
CA GLU A 10 28.38 10.11 7.79
C GLU A 10 28.89 10.24 9.24
N LEU A 11 28.34 9.44 10.16
CA LEU A 11 28.78 9.42 11.55
C LEU A 11 30.25 9.00 11.66
N LEU A 12 30.64 7.95 10.95
CA LEU A 12 31.99 7.38 11.00
C LEU A 12 33.02 8.23 10.27
N GLN A 13 32.59 9.04 9.31
CA GLN A 13 33.42 10.07 8.68
C GLN A 13 33.76 11.17 9.68
N ALA A 14 32.80 11.58 10.51
CA ALA A 14 33.00 12.60 11.54
C ALA A 14 33.67 12.05 12.81
N ARG A 15 33.52 10.75 13.12
CA ARG A 15 33.93 10.13 14.39
C ARG A 15 34.44 8.71 14.16
N SER A 16 35.71 8.46 14.48
CA SER A 16 36.27 7.11 14.38
C SER A 16 36.08 6.33 15.68
N PHE A 17 35.40 5.19 15.59
CA PHE A 17 35.35 4.18 16.65
C PHE A 17 35.06 2.80 16.04
N ALA A 18 35.45 1.74 16.74
CA ALA A 18 35.09 0.39 16.35
C ALA A 18 33.59 0.18 16.59
N LEU A 19 32.82 -0.14 15.55
CA LEU A 19 31.39 -0.42 15.67
C LEU A 19 31.20 -1.91 15.99
N GLY A 20 30.59 -2.23 17.13
CA GLY A 20 30.42 -3.60 17.63
C GLY A 20 29.00 -4.14 17.52
N ARG A 21 27.98 -3.30 17.75
CA ARG A 21 26.57 -3.70 17.62
C ARG A 21 25.73 -2.57 17.07
N ILE A 22 24.75 -2.92 16.24
CA ILE A 22 23.78 -2.02 15.65
C ILE A 22 22.38 -2.54 16.00
N HIS A 23 21.61 -1.74 16.74
CA HIS A 23 20.19 -1.96 16.96
C HIS A 23 19.39 -0.81 16.32
N THR A 24 18.74 -1.07 15.20
CA THR A 24 18.03 -0.05 14.41
C THR A 24 16.58 -0.38 14.22
N THR A 25 15.72 0.62 14.38
CA THR A 25 14.29 0.57 14.07
C THR A 25 13.95 1.67 13.05
N TRP A 26 13.14 1.33 12.04
CA TRP A 26 12.57 2.30 11.10
C TRP A 26 11.14 2.65 11.53
N ILE A 27 10.87 3.94 11.73
CA ILE A 27 9.60 4.44 12.26
C ILE A 27 8.67 4.85 11.11
N LYS A 28 9.21 5.57 10.11
CA LYS A 28 8.46 6.05 8.93
C LYS A 28 9.29 5.84 7.66
N PRO A 29 8.64 5.62 6.51
CA PRO A 29 9.36 5.47 5.24
C PRO A 29 10.00 6.78 4.80
N VAL A 30 11.18 6.67 4.19
CA VAL A 30 11.91 7.77 3.54
C VAL A 30 11.87 7.53 2.03
N MET A 31 11.44 8.54 1.30
CA MET A 31 11.24 8.51 -0.15
C MET A 31 12.42 9.17 -0.86
N LEU A 32 12.58 8.86 -2.14
CA LEU A 32 13.59 9.51 -2.98
C LEU A 32 13.32 11.03 -3.05
N GLY A 33 14.38 11.83 -2.88
CA GLY A 33 14.31 13.29 -2.87
C GLY A 33 14.00 13.91 -1.50
N ASP A 34 13.74 13.11 -0.48
CA ASP A 34 13.57 13.64 0.88
C ASP A 34 14.88 14.18 1.45
N MET A 35 14.78 15.33 2.12
CA MET A 35 15.89 15.92 2.86
C MET A 35 15.92 15.35 4.28
N VAL A 36 16.90 14.47 4.55
CA VAL A 36 17.06 13.81 5.85
C VAL A 36 18.11 14.54 6.68
N ARG A 37 17.79 14.81 7.95
CA ARG A 37 18.72 15.38 8.94
C ARG A 37 19.14 14.31 9.94
N LEU A 38 20.42 14.27 10.30
CA LEU A 38 20.94 13.36 11.32
C LEU A 38 21.17 14.10 12.64
N GLU A 39 20.90 13.42 13.75
CA GLU A 39 21.30 13.83 15.09
C GLU A 39 22.04 12.68 15.77
N TRP A 40 23.15 13.01 16.43
CA TRP A 40 23.97 12.05 17.17
C TRP A 40 24.06 12.44 18.65
N ASP A 41 23.65 11.51 19.51
CA ASP A 41 23.84 11.57 20.96
C ASP A 41 24.99 10.63 21.35
N ALA A 42 26.12 11.24 21.71
CA ALA A 42 27.32 10.50 22.09
C ALA A 42 27.21 9.79 23.43
N GLN A 43 26.42 10.31 24.38
CA GLN A 43 26.26 9.71 25.70
C GLN A 43 25.38 8.46 25.61
N ALA A 44 24.30 8.54 24.84
CA ALA A 44 23.40 7.42 24.63
C ALA A 44 23.85 6.45 23.51
N MET A 45 24.94 6.76 22.80
CA MET A 45 25.39 6.07 21.59
C MET A 45 24.24 5.89 20.58
N MET A 46 23.50 6.97 20.33
CA MET A 46 22.25 6.92 19.58
C MET A 46 22.28 7.88 18.39
N LEU A 47 22.06 7.32 17.20
CA LEU A 47 21.92 8.03 15.95
C LEU A 47 20.45 8.08 15.55
N ARG A 48 19.96 9.27 15.22
CA ARG A 48 18.58 9.49 14.79
C ARG A 48 18.56 10.18 13.45
N ALA A 49 17.65 9.74 12.57
CA ALA A 49 17.36 10.43 11.32
C ALA A 49 15.97 11.04 11.37
N PHE A 50 15.83 12.24 10.81
CA PHE A 50 14.62 13.04 10.83
C PHE A 50 14.23 13.52 9.44
N LEU A 51 12.92 13.62 9.21
CA LEU A 51 12.32 14.39 8.13
C LEU A 51 11.61 15.60 8.76
N GLY A 52 12.17 16.80 8.58
CA GLY A 52 11.76 17.95 9.38
C GLY A 52 12.01 17.69 10.87
N ASN A 53 10.94 17.62 11.66
CA ASN A 53 10.98 17.34 13.10
C ASN A 53 10.55 15.91 13.45
N GLU A 54 10.16 15.11 12.46
CA GLU A 54 9.65 13.76 12.67
C GLU A 54 10.76 12.72 12.61
N PRO A 55 10.96 11.89 13.66
CA PRO A 55 11.96 10.83 13.62
C PRO A 55 11.52 9.71 12.68
N VAL A 56 12.40 9.33 11.75
CA VAL A 56 12.14 8.28 10.75
C VAL A 56 12.97 7.02 10.97
N MET A 57 14.11 7.13 11.65
CA MET A 57 14.97 6.02 12.00
C MET A 57 15.69 6.31 13.31
N VAL A 58 15.82 5.30 14.17
CA VAL A 58 16.62 5.35 15.39
C VAL A 58 17.56 4.16 15.39
N ALA A 59 18.85 4.41 15.54
CA ALA A 59 19.90 3.40 15.66
C ALA A 59 20.65 3.58 16.99
N ARG A 60 20.61 2.57 17.85
CA ARG A 60 21.44 2.46 19.05
C ARG A 60 22.68 1.64 18.71
N LEU A 61 23.83 2.19 19.02
CA LEU A 61 25.13 1.62 18.67
C LEU A 61 25.86 1.17 19.93
N LYS A 62 26.74 0.19 19.80
CA LYS A 62 27.75 -0.12 20.82
C LYS A 62 29.13 -0.16 20.17
N ALA A 63 30.12 0.34 20.89
CA ALA A 63 31.51 0.21 20.49
C ALA A 63 31.93 -1.27 20.53
N GLY A 64 32.78 -1.66 19.59
CA GLY A 64 33.43 -2.98 19.53
C GLY A 64 34.87 -2.92 20.06
N ASP A 65 35.50 -4.09 20.12
CA ASP A 65 36.83 -4.25 20.73
C ASP A 65 37.99 -3.91 19.78
N SER A 66 37.77 -3.96 18.46
CA SER A 66 38.78 -3.65 17.45
C SER A 66 38.17 -3.18 16.14
N MET A 67 38.92 -2.39 15.37
CA MET A 67 38.52 -2.01 14.01
C MET A 67 38.73 -3.18 13.04
N ALA A 68 37.89 -3.27 12.01
CA ALA A 68 38.06 -4.28 10.96
C ALA A 68 39.36 -4.08 10.18
N THR A 69 39.96 -5.17 9.67
CA THR A 69 41.01 -5.07 8.66
C THR A 69 40.42 -5.07 7.24
N ALA A 70 41.26 -4.72 6.26
CA ALA A 70 40.88 -4.61 4.86
C ALA A 70 40.62 -6.00 4.24
N ASP A 71 39.39 -6.49 4.39
CA ASP A 71 38.88 -7.65 3.65
C ASP A 71 38.11 -7.19 2.40
N ALA A 72 38.16 -8.00 1.34
CA ALA A 72 37.34 -7.81 0.14
C ALA A 72 36.14 -8.77 0.16
N TYR A 73 34.93 -8.23 -0.02
CA TYR A 73 33.74 -9.05 -0.23
C TYR A 73 33.85 -9.81 -1.56
N ARG A 74 33.51 -11.11 -1.54
CA ARG A 74 33.46 -11.95 -2.75
C ARG A 74 32.01 -12.32 -3.05
N PRO A 75 31.43 -11.79 -4.14
CA PRO A 75 30.09 -12.18 -4.55
C PRO A 75 29.99 -13.68 -4.83
N VAL A 76 28.80 -14.24 -4.59
CA VAL A 76 28.48 -15.65 -4.84
C VAL A 76 27.30 -15.72 -5.81
N ASP A 77 27.31 -16.71 -6.70
CA ASP A 77 26.20 -16.93 -7.62
C ASP A 77 24.92 -17.39 -6.87
N GLY A 78 23.75 -17.30 -7.53
CA GLY A 78 22.47 -17.73 -6.95
C GLY A 78 21.58 -16.61 -6.41
N VAL A 79 21.75 -15.38 -6.92
CA VAL A 79 20.83 -14.26 -6.63
C VAL A 79 19.44 -14.55 -7.22
N LEU A 80 18.40 -14.27 -6.45
CA LEU A 80 17.02 -14.43 -6.91
C LEU A 80 16.68 -13.40 -8.00
N ALA A 81 16.08 -13.85 -9.09
CA ALA A 81 15.59 -12.98 -10.16
C ALA A 81 14.29 -12.22 -9.79
N ALA A 82 13.51 -12.77 -8.87
CA ALA A 82 12.25 -12.20 -8.40
C ALA A 82 12.03 -12.52 -6.91
N PRO A 83 11.31 -11.67 -6.17
CA PRO A 83 10.98 -11.93 -4.77
C PRO A 83 10.05 -13.14 -4.63
N ILE A 84 10.27 -13.95 -3.59
CA ILE A 84 9.46 -15.13 -3.31
C ILE A 84 8.13 -14.70 -2.69
N LEU A 85 7.00 -15.15 -3.25
CA LEU A 85 5.71 -15.10 -2.57
C LEU A 85 5.60 -16.29 -1.62
N ARG A 86 5.52 -16.03 -0.31
CA ARG A 86 5.44 -17.09 0.71
C ARG A 86 4.03 -17.26 1.26
N ASP A 87 3.72 -18.52 1.53
CA ASP A 87 2.62 -18.87 2.40
C ASP A 87 3.05 -18.75 3.87
N PHE A 88 2.19 -18.15 4.70
CA PHE A 88 2.49 -17.88 6.10
C PHE A 88 2.53 -19.14 6.95
N GLU A 89 1.80 -20.19 6.57
CA GLU A 89 1.80 -21.47 7.27
C GLU A 89 3.16 -22.16 7.16
N THR A 90 3.78 -22.12 5.97
CA THR A 90 5.08 -22.76 5.71
C THR A 90 6.28 -21.84 5.99
N MET A 91 6.05 -20.54 6.20
CA MET A 91 7.12 -19.56 6.45
C MET A 91 7.93 -19.87 7.71
N VAL A 92 7.32 -20.47 8.74
CA VAL A 92 7.97 -20.78 10.02
C VAL A 92 9.16 -21.73 9.85
N GLU A 93 9.14 -22.59 8.84
CA GLU A 93 10.20 -23.57 8.55
C GLU A 93 11.30 -23.00 7.64
N SER A 94 11.18 -21.73 7.23
CA SER A 94 12.07 -21.13 6.25
C SER A 94 13.47 -20.87 6.83
N ARG A 95 14.47 -21.40 6.13
CA ARG A 95 15.89 -21.13 6.34
C ARG A 95 16.63 -21.13 5.01
N GLY A 96 17.74 -20.42 4.94
CA GLY A 96 18.51 -20.37 3.69
C GLY A 96 19.72 -19.46 3.74
N THR A 97 20.30 -19.23 2.56
CA THR A 97 21.39 -18.29 2.33
C THR A 97 20.90 -17.13 1.46
N VAL A 98 21.47 -15.95 1.70
CA VAL A 98 21.24 -14.75 0.89
C VAL A 98 22.54 -14.43 0.18
N ALA A 99 22.45 -14.32 -1.14
CA ALA A 99 23.53 -13.88 -2.00
C ALA A 99 23.23 -12.47 -2.53
N LEU A 100 24.26 -11.66 -2.68
CA LEU A 100 24.16 -10.34 -3.31
C LEU A 100 24.68 -10.40 -4.75
N PRO A 101 24.18 -9.52 -5.63
CA PRO A 101 24.67 -9.42 -7.00
C PRO A 101 26.12 -8.91 -7.04
N ARG A 102 26.81 -9.11 -8.15
CA ARG A 102 28.27 -8.83 -8.26
C ARG A 102 28.60 -7.36 -8.01
N GLU A 103 27.68 -6.48 -8.34
CA GLU A 103 27.72 -5.03 -8.12
C GLU A 103 27.87 -4.68 -6.63
N ALA A 104 27.46 -5.57 -5.72
CA ALA A 104 27.63 -5.35 -4.28
C ALA A 104 29.11 -5.30 -3.84
N ALA A 105 30.05 -5.78 -4.68
CA ALA A 105 31.47 -5.59 -4.44
C ALA A 105 31.88 -4.10 -4.37
N ALA A 106 31.13 -3.21 -5.03
CA ALA A 106 31.37 -1.77 -5.05
C ALA A 106 30.70 -1.01 -3.88
N LEU A 107 30.05 -1.69 -2.94
CA LEU A 107 29.40 -1.03 -1.79
C LEU A 107 30.37 -0.17 -0.97
N GLY A 108 31.64 -0.59 -0.87
CA GLY A 108 32.66 0.16 -0.14
C GLY A 108 32.95 1.54 -0.75
N ASP A 109 32.78 1.70 -2.05
CA ASP A 109 32.99 2.98 -2.74
C ASP A 109 31.87 3.99 -2.41
N HIS A 110 30.67 3.49 -2.11
CA HIS A 110 29.52 4.30 -1.73
C HIS A 110 29.47 4.62 -0.23
N PHE A 111 30.08 3.78 0.62
CA PHE A 111 30.12 3.95 2.07
C PHE A 111 31.55 3.75 2.61
N PRO A 112 32.50 4.63 2.28
CA PRO A 112 33.92 4.42 2.53
C PRO A 112 34.30 4.51 4.03
N ALA A 113 33.64 5.36 4.81
CA ALA A 113 33.93 5.47 6.24
C ALA A 113 33.39 4.26 7.01
N LEU A 114 32.19 3.80 6.67
CA LEU A 114 31.58 2.59 7.20
C LEU A 114 32.39 1.36 6.80
N SER A 115 32.76 1.23 5.52
CA SER A 115 33.57 0.11 5.02
C SER A 115 34.89 -0.04 5.79
N ARG A 116 35.58 1.07 6.07
CA ARG A 116 36.80 1.06 6.91
C ARG A 116 36.55 0.65 8.36
N ALA A 117 35.40 0.99 8.93
CA ALA A 117 35.09 0.68 10.32
C ALA A 117 34.71 -0.78 10.53
N VAL A 118 33.92 -1.36 9.61
CA VAL A 118 33.29 -2.69 9.78
C VAL A 118 33.83 -3.76 8.83
N GLY A 119 34.55 -3.37 7.77
CA GLY A 119 35.04 -4.27 6.72
C GLY A 119 34.00 -4.55 5.63
N ALA A 120 34.47 -4.98 4.45
CA ALA A 120 33.59 -5.19 3.30
C ALA A 120 32.54 -6.30 3.52
N ASN A 121 32.90 -7.36 4.26
CA ASN A 121 31.98 -8.46 4.55
C ASN A 121 30.81 -8.00 5.42
N ALA A 122 31.05 -7.29 6.52
CA ALA A 122 29.99 -6.77 7.38
C ALA A 122 29.11 -5.74 6.67
N LEU A 123 29.70 -4.87 5.83
CA LEU A 123 28.95 -3.95 4.99
C LEU A 123 28.02 -4.70 4.01
N ALA A 124 28.52 -5.72 3.33
CA ALA A 124 27.72 -6.59 2.48
C ALA A 124 26.65 -7.37 3.28
N GLY A 125 26.98 -7.82 4.49
CA GLY A 125 26.03 -8.43 5.42
C GLY A 125 24.86 -7.49 5.74
N LEU A 126 25.15 -6.24 6.11
CA LEU A 126 24.12 -5.24 6.41
C LEU A 126 23.21 -4.97 5.20
N ALA A 127 23.80 -4.84 4.00
CA ALA A 127 23.04 -4.70 2.77
C ALA A 127 22.16 -5.94 2.49
N SER A 128 22.67 -7.14 2.78
CA SER A 128 21.97 -8.42 2.61
C SER A 128 20.70 -8.52 3.45
N LEU A 129 20.56 -7.81 4.57
CA LEU A 129 19.35 -7.83 5.40
C LEU A 129 18.13 -7.27 4.66
N SER A 130 18.33 -6.27 3.79
CA SER A 130 17.24 -5.76 2.95
C SER A 130 16.84 -6.76 1.88
N THR A 131 17.82 -7.44 1.28
CA THR A 131 17.61 -8.51 0.29
C THR A 131 16.92 -9.71 0.91
N LEU A 132 17.31 -10.10 2.13
CA LEU A 132 16.64 -11.13 2.92
C LEU A 132 15.15 -10.83 3.02
N VAL A 133 14.79 -9.67 3.55
CA VAL A 133 13.40 -9.30 3.79
C VAL A 133 12.63 -9.19 2.47
N GLY A 134 13.13 -8.40 1.53
CA GLY A 134 12.41 -8.08 0.29
C GLY A 134 12.35 -9.21 -0.74
N MET A 135 13.31 -10.15 -0.73
CA MET A 135 13.43 -11.18 -1.76
C MET A 135 13.22 -12.60 -1.23
N HIS A 136 13.75 -12.93 -0.05
CA HIS A 136 13.81 -14.31 0.43
C HIS A 136 12.73 -14.65 1.45
N CYS A 137 12.65 -13.89 2.56
CA CYS A 137 11.73 -14.14 3.65
C CYS A 137 11.51 -12.85 4.47
N PRO A 138 10.26 -12.35 4.60
CA PRO A 138 9.04 -12.90 4.00
C PRO A 138 9.01 -12.89 2.47
N GLY A 139 9.83 -12.05 1.84
CA GLY A 139 9.88 -11.90 0.39
C GLY A 139 8.91 -10.84 -0.11
N LEU A 140 8.10 -11.19 -1.11
CA LEU A 140 7.12 -10.28 -1.69
C LEU A 140 6.10 -9.81 -0.64
N TYR A 141 5.70 -8.53 -0.70
CA TYR A 141 4.82 -7.88 0.30
C TYR A 141 5.39 -7.84 1.71
N SER A 142 6.69 -7.59 1.86
CA SER A 142 7.33 -7.46 3.16
C SER A 142 7.81 -6.04 3.45
N MET A 143 8.08 -5.76 4.72
CA MET A 143 8.72 -4.53 5.15
C MET A 143 9.68 -4.79 6.29
N LEU A 144 10.94 -4.36 6.13
CA LEU A 144 11.94 -4.44 7.19
C LEU A 144 11.58 -3.48 8.32
N SER A 145 11.51 -4.00 9.55
CA SER A 145 11.08 -3.23 10.72
C SER A 145 12.23 -2.93 11.68
N GLU A 146 13.05 -3.93 11.98
CA GLU A 146 14.11 -3.81 12.97
C GLU A 146 15.29 -4.74 12.64
N VAL A 147 16.48 -4.28 12.97
CA VAL A 147 17.74 -5.02 12.86
C VAL A 147 18.46 -4.90 14.19
N ASP A 148 18.86 -6.02 14.78
CA ASP A 148 19.71 -6.07 15.96
C ASP A 148 20.85 -7.05 15.71
N VAL A 149 22.01 -6.54 15.29
CA VAL A 149 23.14 -7.36 14.86
C VAL A 149 24.42 -6.93 15.56
N THR A 150 25.19 -7.92 15.97
CA THR A 150 26.58 -7.77 16.41
C THR A 150 27.48 -7.96 15.20
N LEU A 151 28.48 -7.10 15.09
CA LEU A 151 29.49 -7.16 14.06
C LEU A 151 30.63 -8.02 14.60
N SER A 152 30.85 -9.18 13.97
CA SER A 152 31.90 -10.11 14.36
C SER A 152 33.00 -10.15 13.30
N TYR A 153 34.23 -9.93 13.74
CA TYR A 153 35.42 -9.93 12.90
C TYR A 153 36.00 -11.36 12.73
N SER A 154 35.15 -12.37 12.56
CA SER A 154 35.62 -13.73 12.27
C SER A 154 35.64 -13.96 10.75
N PRO A 155 36.54 -14.82 10.24
CA PRO A 155 36.46 -15.34 8.87
C PRO A 155 35.20 -16.21 8.75
N GLY A 156 34.06 -15.54 8.63
CA GLY A 156 32.74 -16.13 8.58
C GLY A 156 32.44 -16.72 7.21
N LEU A 157 31.26 -17.32 7.11
CA LEU A 157 30.74 -17.87 5.87
C LEU A 157 30.67 -16.79 4.76
N PRO A 158 30.93 -17.16 3.49
CA PRO A 158 30.92 -16.22 2.35
C PRO A 158 29.51 -15.73 1.99
N THR A 159 28.48 -16.21 2.67
CA THR A 159 27.09 -15.82 2.50
C THR A 159 26.43 -15.61 3.85
N MET A 160 25.41 -14.73 3.88
CA MET A 160 24.59 -14.56 5.07
C MET A 160 23.56 -15.69 5.12
N ARG A 161 23.48 -16.40 6.24
CA ARG A 161 22.46 -17.40 6.51
C ARG A 161 21.36 -16.80 7.36
N TYR A 162 20.15 -17.30 7.18
CA TYR A 162 19.01 -16.95 8.01
C TYR A 162 18.16 -18.18 8.36
N GLU A 163 17.42 -18.05 9.45
CA GLU A 163 16.42 -19.00 9.91
C GLU A 163 15.27 -18.23 10.56
N VAL A 164 14.04 -18.56 10.18
CA VAL A 164 12.85 -18.02 10.86
C VAL A 164 12.76 -18.63 12.24
N THR A 165 12.78 -17.78 13.26
CA THR A 165 12.68 -18.21 14.66
C THR A 165 11.26 -18.08 15.18
N ARG A 166 10.47 -17.15 14.63
CA ARG A 166 9.11 -16.88 15.11
C ARG A 166 8.24 -16.23 14.05
N TRP A 167 6.97 -16.63 14.02
CA TRP A 167 5.89 -15.94 13.31
C TRP A 167 4.80 -15.55 14.30
N ILE A 168 4.35 -14.29 14.26
CA ILE A 168 3.32 -13.75 15.15
C ILE A 168 2.17 -13.20 14.28
N PRO A 169 1.16 -14.03 13.94
CA PRO A 169 0.13 -13.71 12.97
C PRO A 169 -0.70 -12.44 13.28
N GLN A 170 -0.87 -12.12 14.57
CA GLN A 170 -1.69 -11.00 15.01
C GLN A 170 -1.07 -9.64 14.66
N PHE A 171 0.27 -9.58 14.60
CA PHE A 171 1.02 -8.38 14.24
C PHE A 171 1.65 -8.48 12.85
N SER A 172 1.33 -9.54 12.11
CA SER A 172 1.96 -9.95 10.85
C SER A 172 3.48 -9.83 10.89
N ARG A 173 4.09 -10.27 12.00
CA ARG A 173 5.50 -10.07 12.31
C ARG A 173 6.26 -11.38 12.24
N VAL A 174 7.35 -11.40 11.49
CA VAL A 174 8.33 -12.50 11.45
C VAL A 174 9.62 -12.06 12.14
N GLU A 175 10.22 -12.98 12.89
CA GLU A 175 11.53 -12.84 13.50
C GLU A 175 12.46 -13.87 12.89
N MET A 176 13.65 -13.43 12.49
CA MET A 176 14.65 -14.25 11.84
C MET A 176 16.00 -14.08 12.54
N LYS A 177 16.68 -15.19 12.82
CA LYS A 177 18.09 -15.18 13.17
C LYS A 177 18.91 -15.04 11.89
N VAL A 178 19.96 -14.22 11.92
CA VAL A 178 20.92 -14.07 10.83
C VAL A 178 22.34 -14.28 11.34
N TYR A 179 23.19 -14.91 10.51
CA TYR A 179 24.60 -15.09 10.81
C TYR A 179 25.44 -15.27 9.54
N GLY A 180 26.72 -14.90 9.57
CA GLY A 180 27.61 -14.91 8.41
C GLY A 180 27.79 -13.52 7.80
N LEU A 181 28.75 -13.36 6.87
CA LEU A 181 29.18 -12.05 6.35
C LEU A 181 29.45 -11.02 7.46
N GLY A 182 30.14 -11.43 8.53
CA GLY A 182 30.50 -10.55 9.64
C GLY A 182 29.34 -10.14 10.56
N LEU A 183 28.16 -10.76 10.41
CA LEU A 183 26.99 -10.51 11.25
C LEU A 183 26.64 -11.72 12.12
N ASP A 184 26.13 -11.46 13.31
CA ASP A 184 25.31 -12.38 14.11
C ASP A 184 24.22 -11.58 14.82
N GLY A 185 22.95 -11.97 14.66
CA GLY A 185 21.86 -11.32 15.37
C GLY A 185 20.48 -11.67 14.85
N GLN A 186 19.57 -10.70 14.94
CA GLN A 186 18.17 -10.85 14.59
C GLN A 186 17.68 -9.75 13.65
N VAL A 187 16.74 -10.14 12.81
CA VAL A 187 16.01 -9.27 11.89
C VAL A 187 14.52 -9.48 12.10
N LEU A 188 13.79 -8.39 12.25
CA LEU A 188 12.34 -8.41 12.32
C LEU A 188 11.79 -7.75 11.08
N ALA A 189 10.78 -8.38 10.49
CA ALA A 189 10.06 -7.86 9.35
C ALA A 189 8.57 -8.04 9.53
N PHE A 190 7.81 -7.19 8.85
CA PHE A 190 6.41 -7.42 8.64
C PHE A 190 6.18 -8.19 7.34
N ALA A 191 5.21 -9.10 7.35
CA ALA A 191 4.80 -9.89 6.20
C ALA A 191 3.35 -9.58 5.85
N GLY A 192 3.09 -9.28 4.58
CA GLY A 192 1.77 -9.11 4.01
C GLY A 192 1.48 -10.19 2.97
N GLN A 193 0.21 -10.34 2.62
CA GLN A 193 -0.24 -11.11 1.47
C GLN A 193 -1.26 -10.27 0.72
N PRO A 194 -1.33 -10.37 -0.61
CA PRO A 194 -2.39 -9.72 -1.35
C PRO A 194 -3.73 -10.33 -0.94
N GLU A 195 -4.78 -9.52 -0.91
CA GLU A 195 -6.14 -10.03 -0.68
C GLU A 195 -6.46 -11.14 -1.69
N LYS A 196 -6.92 -12.30 -1.21
CA LYS A 196 -7.40 -13.37 -2.09
C LYS A 196 -8.70 -12.88 -2.76
N PRO A 197 -8.83 -12.98 -4.09
CA PRO A 197 -10.08 -12.67 -4.75
C PRO A 197 -11.23 -13.51 -4.18
N VAL A 198 -12.41 -12.91 -3.98
CA VAL A 198 -13.61 -13.67 -3.65
C VAL A 198 -13.89 -14.68 -4.76
N ALA A 199 -14.13 -15.93 -4.40
CA ALA A 199 -14.42 -17.01 -5.34
C ALA A 199 -15.74 -16.78 -6.08
N ASP A 200 -15.79 -17.20 -7.34
CA ASP A 200 -16.96 -17.01 -8.19
C ASP A 200 -18.20 -17.76 -7.67
N GLU A 201 -18.02 -18.93 -7.06
CA GLU A 201 -19.07 -19.70 -6.42
C GLU A 201 -19.73 -18.91 -5.28
N THR A 202 -18.94 -18.20 -4.47
CA THR A 202 -19.46 -17.38 -3.38
C THR A 202 -20.33 -16.24 -3.91
N LEU A 203 -19.93 -15.61 -5.01
CA LEU A 203 -20.72 -14.56 -5.65
C LEU A 203 -22.04 -15.12 -6.22
N ARG A 204 -21.99 -16.26 -6.89
CA ARG A 204 -23.19 -16.93 -7.44
C ARG A 204 -24.16 -17.42 -6.37
N GLN A 205 -23.67 -17.81 -5.20
CA GLN A 205 -24.53 -18.22 -4.08
C GLN A 205 -25.20 -17.04 -3.37
N ALA A 206 -24.62 -15.84 -3.48
CA ALA A 206 -25.12 -14.66 -2.79
C ALA A 206 -26.21 -13.90 -3.56
N LEU A 207 -26.33 -14.12 -4.87
CA LEU A 207 -27.23 -13.37 -5.76
C LEU A 207 -27.85 -14.31 -6.81
N ASP A 208 -29.16 -14.22 -7.00
CA ASP A 208 -29.83 -14.86 -8.12
C ASP A 208 -29.37 -14.20 -9.43
N ALA A 209 -29.07 -15.01 -10.45
CA ALA A 209 -28.39 -14.57 -11.67
C ALA A 209 -29.17 -13.55 -12.52
N ASP A 210 -30.46 -13.39 -12.26
CA ASP A 210 -31.36 -12.50 -12.99
C ASP A 210 -31.81 -11.26 -12.19
N THR A 211 -31.34 -11.11 -10.94
CA THR A 211 -31.76 -10.05 -9.99
C THR A 211 -31.69 -8.63 -10.59
N PHE A 212 -30.69 -8.37 -11.43
CA PHE A 212 -30.37 -7.05 -11.99
C PHE A 212 -30.46 -7.03 -13.53
N THR A 213 -31.15 -8.00 -14.13
CA THR A 213 -31.30 -8.11 -15.58
C THR A 213 -31.84 -6.82 -16.21
N GLY A 214 -31.21 -6.40 -17.31
CA GLY A 214 -31.60 -5.18 -18.05
C GLY A 214 -31.05 -3.88 -17.46
N SER A 215 -30.35 -3.93 -16.33
CA SER A 215 -29.62 -2.77 -15.80
C SER A 215 -28.24 -2.62 -16.44
N THR A 216 -27.81 -1.37 -16.63
CA THR A 216 -26.48 -1.00 -17.14
C THR A 216 -25.80 -0.01 -16.20
N PRO A 217 -25.47 -0.40 -14.97
CA PRO A 217 -24.89 0.49 -13.97
C PRO A 217 -23.51 1.02 -14.39
N LEU A 218 -23.23 2.30 -14.12
CA LEU A 218 -21.92 2.92 -14.33
C LEU A 218 -21.07 2.79 -13.05
N VAL A 219 -19.86 2.25 -13.17
CA VAL A 219 -18.92 2.10 -12.04
C VAL A 219 -17.71 3.01 -12.26
N ILE A 220 -17.65 4.12 -11.52
CA ILE A 220 -16.52 5.05 -11.52
C ILE A 220 -15.41 4.51 -10.62
N GLY A 221 -14.24 4.19 -11.18
CA GLY A 221 -13.11 3.60 -10.43
C GLY A 221 -13.24 2.09 -10.25
N ALA A 222 -13.45 1.35 -11.36
CA ALA A 222 -13.74 -0.09 -11.33
C ALA A 222 -12.50 -1.00 -11.28
N SER A 223 -11.29 -0.47 -11.51
CA SER A 223 -10.06 -1.27 -11.69
C SER A 223 -9.53 -1.98 -10.44
N ALA A 224 -10.07 -1.73 -9.24
CA ALA A 224 -9.61 -2.38 -8.00
C ALA A 224 -10.62 -2.24 -6.84
N GLY A 225 -10.35 -2.96 -5.74
CA GLY A 225 -11.01 -2.77 -4.44
C GLY A 225 -12.54 -2.82 -4.49
N LEU A 226 -13.19 -1.86 -3.84
CA LEU A 226 -14.65 -1.76 -3.77
C LEU A 226 -15.31 -1.65 -5.16
N GLY A 227 -14.71 -0.91 -6.10
CA GLY A 227 -15.25 -0.75 -7.45
C GLY A 227 -15.21 -2.04 -8.25
N GLY A 228 -14.08 -2.76 -8.20
CA GLY A 228 -13.94 -4.07 -8.85
C GLY A 228 -14.89 -5.11 -8.26
N MET A 229 -15.04 -5.16 -6.93
CA MET A 229 -16.01 -6.03 -6.27
C MET A 229 -17.45 -5.69 -6.67
N THR A 230 -17.79 -4.40 -6.69
CA THR A 230 -19.13 -3.93 -7.11
C THR A 230 -19.42 -4.34 -8.55
N ALA A 231 -18.46 -4.19 -9.46
CA ALA A 231 -18.59 -4.62 -10.84
C ALA A 231 -18.88 -6.12 -10.98
N ARG A 232 -18.17 -6.95 -10.21
CA ARG A 232 -18.39 -8.41 -10.17
C ARG A 232 -19.75 -8.78 -9.58
N LEU A 233 -20.18 -8.14 -8.49
CA LEU A 233 -21.51 -8.35 -7.88
C LEU A 233 -22.64 -7.99 -8.85
N LEU A 234 -22.51 -6.86 -9.56
CA LEU A 234 -23.49 -6.43 -10.56
C LEU A 234 -23.60 -7.43 -11.70
N ALA A 235 -22.47 -7.88 -12.25
CA ALA A 235 -22.45 -8.88 -13.31
C ALA A 235 -22.96 -10.25 -12.86
N ALA A 236 -22.63 -10.68 -11.63
CA ALA A 236 -23.12 -11.93 -11.05
C ALA A 236 -24.65 -11.94 -10.90
N GLY A 237 -25.26 -10.78 -10.62
CA GLY A 237 -26.72 -10.63 -10.61
C GLY A 237 -27.35 -10.32 -11.98
N GLY A 238 -26.61 -10.45 -13.10
CA GLY A 238 -27.15 -10.32 -14.45
C GLY A 238 -27.16 -8.91 -15.05
N ALA A 239 -26.58 -7.92 -14.38
CA ALA A 239 -26.39 -6.59 -14.97
C ALA A 239 -25.26 -6.60 -16.02
N ARG A 240 -25.28 -5.61 -16.93
CA ARG A 240 -24.16 -5.32 -17.84
C ARG A 240 -23.50 -3.99 -17.44
N PRO A 241 -22.59 -3.98 -16.45
CA PRO A 241 -22.00 -2.75 -15.97
C PRO A 241 -21.10 -2.09 -17.03
N LEU A 242 -21.17 -0.75 -17.09
CA LEU A 242 -20.19 0.09 -17.78
C LEU A 242 -19.10 0.46 -16.77
N LEU A 243 -17.90 -0.06 -16.99
CA LEU A 243 -16.76 0.11 -16.11
C LEU A 243 -15.89 1.26 -16.57
N THR A 244 -15.20 1.87 -15.62
CA THR A 244 -14.27 2.96 -15.95
C THR A 244 -12.90 2.77 -15.34
N TRP A 245 -11.91 3.30 -16.04
CA TRP A 245 -10.50 3.33 -15.63
C TRP A 245 -9.88 4.71 -15.86
N ARG A 246 -8.78 4.96 -15.14
CA ARG A 246 -7.98 6.19 -15.26
C ARG A 246 -6.50 5.91 -15.49
N HIS A 247 -5.90 5.02 -14.68
CA HIS A 247 -4.45 4.81 -14.65
C HIS A 247 -3.99 3.56 -15.38
N SER A 248 -4.70 2.44 -15.21
CA SER A 248 -4.33 1.14 -15.78
C SER A 248 -5.54 0.51 -16.43
N GLU A 249 -5.51 0.40 -17.75
CA GLU A 249 -6.47 -0.39 -18.53
C GLU A 249 -6.26 -1.88 -18.28
N ASN A 250 -5.01 -2.32 -18.03
CA ASN A 250 -4.68 -3.71 -17.70
C ASN A 250 -5.35 -4.16 -16.39
N ASP A 251 -5.29 -3.33 -15.34
CA ASP A 251 -5.96 -3.65 -14.06
C ASP A 251 -7.48 -3.77 -14.27
N LEU A 252 -8.05 -2.95 -15.17
CA LEU A 252 -9.46 -3.09 -15.52
C LEU A 252 -9.73 -4.38 -16.30
N GLN A 253 -8.81 -4.79 -17.18
CA GLN A 253 -8.94 -6.00 -17.98
C GLN A 253 -9.02 -7.25 -17.09
N GLU A 254 -8.26 -7.32 -16.00
CA GLU A 254 -8.39 -8.39 -14.99
C GLU A 254 -9.81 -8.49 -14.41
N ILE A 255 -10.44 -7.34 -14.11
CA ILE A 255 -11.82 -7.29 -13.61
C ILE A 255 -12.80 -7.76 -14.68
N ARG A 256 -12.58 -7.39 -15.95
CA ARG A 256 -13.43 -7.82 -17.07
C ARG A 256 -13.32 -9.32 -17.31
N ASP A 257 -12.11 -9.87 -17.26
CA ASP A 257 -11.88 -11.31 -17.40
C ASP A 257 -12.56 -12.08 -16.26
N ALA A 258 -12.50 -11.58 -15.02
CA ALA A 258 -13.24 -12.14 -13.89
C ALA A 258 -14.77 -12.08 -14.09
N ILE A 259 -15.29 -10.99 -14.67
CA ILE A 259 -16.71 -10.88 -15.03
C ILE A 259 -17.10 -11.90 -16.12
N THR A 260 -16.25 -12.09 -17.12
CA THR A 260 -16.48 -13.09 -18.18
C THR A 260 -16.43 -14.51 -17.62
N ALA A 261 -15.52 -14.81 -16.69
CA ALA A 261 -15.46 -16.10 -15.99
C ALA A 261 -16.73 -16.39 -15.17
N LEU A 262 -17.37 -15.35 -14.62
CA LEU A 262 -18.68 -15.45 -13.98
C LEU A 262 -19.82 -15.76 -14.97
N GLY A 263 -19.61 -15.57 -16.27
CA GLY A 263 -20.63 -15.66 -17.32
C GLY A 263 -21.32 -14.32 -17.62
N GLY A 264 -20.83 -13.24 -17.03
CA GLY A 264 -21.36 -11.89 -17.22
C GLY A 264 -20.74 -11.13 -18.38
N GLN A 265 -21.24 -9.92 -18.62
CA GLN A 265 -20.75 -9.01 -19.65
C GLN A 265 -20.45 -7.64 -19.05
N SER A 266 -19.45 -6.95 -19.59
CA SER A 266 -19.15 -5.56 -19.20
C SER A 266 -18.57 -4.78 -20.37
N ASP A 267 -18.89 -3.49 -20.39
CA ASP A 267 -18.27 -2.50 -21.28
C ASP A 267 -17.29 -1.65 -20.49
N ALA A 268 -16.37 -0.96 -21.17
CA ALA A 268 -15.35 -0.13 -20.52
C ALA A 268 -15.12 1.18 -21.26
N ILE A 269 -14.91 2.26 -20.50
CA ILE A 269 -14.47 3.56 -21.02
C ILE A 269 -13.40 4.18 -20.11
N PHE A 270 -12.58 5.07 -20.68
CA PHE A 270 -11.76 5.97 -19.88
C PHE A 270 -12.66 6.99 -19.17
N PHE A 271 -12.41 7.23 -17.88
CA PHE A 271 -13.09 8.28 -17.11
C PHE A 271 -12.18 8.82 -16.01
N ASP A 272 -11.73 10.07 -16.16
CA ASP A 272 -11.04 10.84 -15.13
C ASP A 272 -11.95 11.94 -14.57
N VAL A 273 -12.28 11.84 -13.29
CA VAL A 273 -13.12 12.82 -12.58
C VAL A 273 -12.47 14.21 -12.49
N LEU A 274 -11.14 14.30 -12.64
CA LEU A 274 -10.40 15.57 -12.72
C LEU A 274 -10.40 16.18 -14.13
N LYS A 275 -10.90 15.44 -15.13
CA LYS A 275 -11.11 15.92 -16.50
C LYS A 275 -12.57 15.78 -16.90
N PRO A 276 -13.49 16.47 -16.20
CA PRO A 276 -14.92 16.19 -16.27
C PRO A 276 -15.50 16.34 -17.68
N ARG A 277 -15.02 17.30 -18.49
CA ARG A 277 -15.51 17.51 -19.86
C ARG A 277 -15.22 16.30 -20.75
N GLU A 278 -13.95 15.89 -20.82
CA GLU A 278 -13.51 14.75 -21.62
C GLU A 278 -14.21 13.46 -21.21
N SER A 279 -14.28 13.21 -19.90
CA SER A 279 -14.88 11.99 -19.34
C SER A 279 -16.40 11.90 -19.56
N LEU A 280 -17.11 13.03 -19.40
CA LEU A 280 -18.54 13.10 -19.69
C LEU A 280 -18.82 12.98 -21.20
N ASP A 281 -17.95 13.51 -22.06
CA ASP A 281 -18.07 13.31 -23.51
C ASP A 281 -17.84 11.85 -23.91
N ALA A 282 -16.85 11.17 -23.31
CA ALA A 282 -16.63 9.74 -23.53
C ALA A 282 -17.85 8.91 -23.09
N LEU A 283 -18.44 9.22 -21.93
CA LEU A 283 -19.67 8.56 -21.45
C LEU A 283 -20.85 8.77 -22.41
N ARG A 284 -21.00 9.96 -22.97
CA ARG A 284 -22.03 10.26 -23.96
C ARG A 284 -21.80 9.49 -25.27
N GLN A 285 -20.55 9.43 -25.73
CA GLN A 285 -20.15 8.71 -26.95
C GLN A 285 -20.33 7.20 -26.83
N SER A 286 -20.19 6.64 -25.63
CA SER A 286 -20.44 5.22 -25.39
C SER A 286 -21.93 4.84 -25.50
N GLY A 287 -22.83 5.82 -25.61
CA GLY A 287 -24.27 5.61 -25.71
C GLY A 287 -24.90 5.09 -24.41
N TRP A 288 -24.25 5.29 -23.26
CA TRP A 288 -24.74 4.79 -21.98
C TRP A 288 -26.12 5.38 -21.63
N GLN A 289 -27.07 4.50 -21.26
CA GLN A 289 -28.44 4.88 -20.90
C GLN A 289 -28.87 4.43 -19.50
N GLY A 290 -27.94 3.91 -18.69
CA GLY A 290 -28.22 3.47 -17.32
C GLY A 290 -28.70 4.59 -16.39
N LYS A 291 -29.11 4.21 -15.17
CA LYS A 291 -29.58 5.17 -14.15
C LYS A 291 -28.76 5.07 -12.87
N GLU A 292 -28.12 3.94 -12.62
CA GLU A 292 -27.35 3.64 -11.43
C GLU A 292 -25.89 4.00 -11.65
N VAL A 293 -25.31 4.75 -10.72
CA VAL A 293 -23.91 5.20 -10.77
C VAL A 293 -23.26 4.89 -9.42
N TYR A 294 -22.10 4.26 -9.43
CA TYR A 294 -21.32 3.99 -8.24
C TYR A 294 -20.00 4.78 -8.29
N TYR A 295 -19.78 5.67 -7.33
CA TYR A 295 -18.65 6.61 -7.35
C TYR A 295 -17.50 6.16 -6.44
N PHE A 296 -16.57 5.34 -6.94
CA PHE A 296 -15.41 4.86 -6.17
C PHE A 296 -14.10 5.58 -6.49
N ALA A 297 -14.13 6.68 -7.26
CA ALA A 297 -12.93 7.47 -7.49
C ALA A 297 -12.35 7.95 -6.16
N THR A 298 -11.10 7.58 -5.92
CA THR A 298 -10.37 7.95 -4.72
C THR A 298 -8.88 8.09 -5.02
N PRO A 299 -8.21 9.16 -4.56
CA PRO A 299 -6.75 9.18 -4.55
C PRO A 299 -6.24 8.20 -3.49
N ARG A 300 -4.92 8.07 -3.38
CA ARG A 300 -4.30 7.33 -2.28
C ARG A 300 -4.71 7.94 -0.94
N ILE A 301 -5.40 7.16 -0.10
CA ILE A 301 -5.90 7.58 1.22
C ILE A 301 -4.75 7.71 2.22
N PHE A 302 -4.01 6.62 2.46
CA PHE A 302 -2.92 6.64 3.42
C PHE A 302 -1.66 7.21 2.79
N ARG A 303 -1.26 8.38 3.29
CA ARG A 303 -0.06 9.11 2.90
C ARG A 303 0.85 9.26 4.11
N ARG A 304 2.12 9.58 3.86
CA ARG A 304 3.04 9.91 4.95
C ARG A 304 2.68 11.29 5.47
N HIS A 305 2.13 11.35 6.67
CA HIS A 305 1.82 12.61 7.35
C HIS A 305 3.00 13.06 8.22
N LEU A 306 3.46 14.29 7.98
CA LEU A 306 4.58 14.92 8.70
C LEU A 306 4.11 16.07 9.59
N ASN A 307 2.88 16.54 9.43
CA ASN A 307 2.31 17.69 10.12
C ASN A 307 0.97 17.29 10.75
N LEU A 308 0.37 18.17 11.55
CA LEU A 308 -1.03 17.95 11.97
C LEU A 308 -2.02 18.20 10.82
N TYR A 309 -1.64 19.08 9.89
CA TYR A 309 -2.46 19.50 8.75
C TYR A 309 -1.57 19.78 7.52
N ASP A 310 -1.91 19.22 6.35
CA ASP A 310 -1.31 19.54 5.06
C ASP A 310 -2.39 19.96 4.05
N ARG A 311 -2.32 21.23 3.62
CA ARG A 311 -3.27 21.81 2.68
C ARG A 311 -3.29 21.07 1.33
N ARG A 312 -2.15 20.57 0.86
CA ARG A 312 -2.05 19.87 -0.44
C ARG A 312 -2.74 18.52 -0.39
N ASP A 313 -2.67 17.85 0.76
CA ASP A 313 -3.40 16.60 0.96
C ASP A 313 -4.90 16.83 0.92
N LEU A 314 -5.38 17.87 1.63
CA LEU A 314 -6.77 18.31 1.56
C LEU A 314 -7.21 18.64 0.13
N ASP A 315 -6.44 19.46 -0.61
CA ASP A 315 -6.78 19.84 -1.99
C ASP A 315 -6.88 18.59 -2.89
N GLY A 316 -5.98 17.61 -2.70
CA GLY A 316 -6.02 16.34 -3.41
C GLY A 316 -7.28 15.52 -3.12
N PHE A 317 -7.72 15.43 -1.87
CA PHE A 317 -8.98 14.76 -1.53
C PHE A 317 -10.20 15.55 -2.00
N TRP A 318 -10.19 16.87 -1.83
CA TRP A 318 -11.27 17.78 -2.20
C TRP A 318 -11.59 17.71 -3.70
N SER A 319 -10.54 17.77 -4.53
CA SER A 319 -10.67 17.72 -5.99
C SER A 319 -11.42 16.47 -6.50
N ILE A 320 -11.36 15.36 -5.76
CA ILE A 320 -12.04 14.10 -6.11
C ILE A 320 -13.39 13.98 -5.42
N TYR A 321 -13.45 14.15 -4.10
CA TYR A 321 -14.64 13.85 -3.31
C TYR A 321 -15.71 14.93 -3.36
N VAL A 322 -15.33 16.16 -3.70
CA VAL A 322 -16.22 17.32 -3.79
C VAL A 322 -16.34 17.76 -5.24
N ASP A 323 -15.26 18.24 -5.85
CA ASP A 323 -15.33 18.87 -7.18
C ASP A 323 -15.63 17.83 -8.28
N GLY A 324 -14.88 16.72 -8.31
CA GLY A 324 -15.11 15.63 -9.26
C GLY A 324 -16.52 15.04 -9.16
N PHE A 325 -17.03 14.86 -7.94
CA PHE A 325 -18.40 14.39 -7.74
C PHE A 325 -19.45 15.41 -8.19
N PHE A 326 -19.25 16.69 -7.87
CA PHE A 326 -20.13 17.77 -8.32
C PHE A 326 -20.23 17.80 -9.86
N HIS A 327 -19.09 17.73 -10.55
CA HIS A 327 -19.05 17.74 -12.01
C HIS A 327 -19.71 16.51 -12.63
N LEU A 328 -19.48 15.32 -12.07
CA LEU A 328 -20.19 14.11 -12.51
C LEU A 328 -21.70 14.27 -12.37
N ALA A 329 -22.20 14.58 -11.16
CA ALA A 329 -23.63 14.62 -10.88
C ALA A 329 -24.36 15.69 -11.71
N THR A 330 -23.78 16.89 -11.82
CA THR A 330 -24.37 17.97 -12.63
C THR A 330 -24.25 17.71 -14.13
N GLY A 331 -23.15 17.09 -14.57
CA GLY A 331 -22.94 16.68 -15.95
C GLY A 331 -23.96 15.66 -16.43
N LEU A 332 -24.25 14.64 -15.60
CA LEU A 332 -25.28 13.63 -15.89
C LEU A 332 -26.67 14.26 -16.09
N VAL A 333 -27.07 15.17 -15.19
CA VAL A 333 -28.35 15.89 -15.31
C VAL A 333 -28.39 16.78 -16.57
N ALA A 334 -27.28 17.44 -16.90
CA ALA A 334 -27.20 18.30 -18.07
C ALA A 334 -27.25 17.51 -19.39
N GLN A 335 -26.60 16.35 -19.45
CA GLN A 335 -26.55 15.52 -20.66
C GLN A 335 -27.86 14.79 -20.95
N ARG A 336 -28.64 14.44 -19.92
CA ARG A 336 -29.95 13.80 -20.08
C ARG A 336 -31.04 14.56 -19.31
N PRO A 337 -31.55 15.68 -19.86
CA PRO A 337 -32.66 16.40 -19.26
C PRO A 337 -33.87 15.48 -19.06
N GLY A 338 -34.32 15.33 -17.81
CA GLY A 338 -35.45 14.46 -17.44
C GLY A 338 -35.05 13.02 -17.09
N GLY A 339 -33.79 12.64 -17.30
CA GLY A 339 -33.26 11.37 -16.83
C GLY A 339 -33.17 11.33 -15.31
N THR A 340 -33.58 10.22 -14.68
CA THR A 340 -33.40 10.01 -13.25
C THR A 340 -32.15 9.19 -12.99
N PHE A 341 -31.42 9.55 -11.93
CA PHE A 341 -30.17 8.89 -11.55
C PHE A 341 -30.16 8.52 -10.08
N ARG A 342 -29.71 7.31 -9.80
CA ARG A 342 -29.39 6.81 -8.46
C ARG A 342 -27.87 6.76 -8.34
N ILE A 343 -27.29 7.55 -7.45
CA ILE A 343 -25.83 7.65 -7.31
C ILE A 343 -25.44 7.17 -5.92
N PHE A 344 -24.56 6.18 -5.85
CA PHE A 344 -23.92 5.77 -4.61
C PHE A 344 -22.65 6.60 -4.39
N TYR A 345 -22.59 7.28 -3.24
CA TYR A 345 -21.43 8.02 -2.75
C TYR A 345 -20.86 7.32 -1.51
N PRO A 346 -19.67 6.68 -1.61
CA PRO A 346 -19.03 6.07 -0.46
C PRO A 346 -18.43 7.16 0.43
N SER A 347 -19.02 7.37 1.59
CA SER A 347 -18.43 8.11 2.70
C SER A 347 -17.60 7.18 3.58
N SER A 348 -17.19 7.61 4.78
CA SER A 348 -16.31 6.84 5.66
C SER A 348 -16.58 7.08 7.14
N ILE A 349 -16.45 6.02 7.94
CA ILE A 349 -16.48 6.12 9.41
C ILE A 349 -15.35 6.99 9.97
N ALA A 350 -14.27 7.22 9.21
CA ALA A 350 -13.17 8.10 9.61
C ALA A 350 -13.61 9.55 9.88
N ILE A 351 -14.81 9.97 9.45
CA ILE A 351 -15.40 11.26 9.81
C ILE A 351 -15.69 11.35 11.33
N GLU A 352 -15.98 10.21 11.96
CA GLU A 352 -16.32 10.11 13.38
C GLU A 352 -15.12 9.70 14.24
N GLU A 353 -13.99 9.35 13.63
CA GLU A 353 -12.80 8.88 14.32
C GLU A 353 -11.81 10.04 14.57
N ASP A 354 -11.28 10.14 15.79
CA ASP A 354 -10.23 11.10 16.15
C ASP A 354 -8.84 10.57 15.73
N ALA A 355 -8.62 10.37 14.44
CA ALA A 355 -7.34 9.95 13.87
C ALA A 355 -6.66 11.11 13.12
N SER A 356 -5.55 11.63 13.67
CA SER A 356 -4.81 12.75 13.06
C SER A 356 -4.38 12.49 11.62
N ASP A 357 -3.98 11.24 11.31
CA ASP A 357 -3.42 10.86 10.01
C ASP A 357 -4.46 10.84 8.88
N LEU A 358 -5.75 10.98 9.20
CA LEU A 358 -6.87 10.98 8.25
C LEU A 358 -7.68 12.27 8.30
N LEU A 359 -7.19 13.32 8.97
CA LEU A 359 -7.94 14.57 9.17
C LEU A 359 -8.42 15.16 7.84
N GLU A 360 -7.53 15.35 6.86
CA GLU A 360 -7.87 15.95 5.56
C GLU A 360 -8.82 15.08 4.75
N TYR A 361 -8.64 13.76 4.84
CA TYR A 361 -9.53 12.78 4.21
C TYR A 361 -10.95 12.87 4.81
N ALA A 362 -11.05 12.88 6.14
CA ALA A 362 -12.30 13.02 6.88
C ALA A 362 -13.00 14.36 6.56
N MET A 363 -12.25 15.46 6.55
CA MET A 363 -12.75 16.79 6.17
C MET A 363 -13.37 16.78 4.76
N ALA A 364 -12.66 16.23 3.77
CA ALA A 364 -13.14 16.18 2.39
C ALA A 364 -14.36 15.26 2.23
N LYS A 365 -14.41 14.11 2.93
CA LYS A 365 -15.58 13.23 2.93
C LYS A 365 -16.80 13.91 3.57
N ALA A 366 -16.63 14.58 4.71
CA ALA A 366 -17.70 15.33 5.36
C ALA A 366 -18.24 16.47 4.47
N ALA A 367 -17.36 17.18 3.78
CA ALA A 367 -17.74 18.17 2.77
C ALA A 367 -18.53 17.54 1.61
N GLY A 368 -18.12 16.36 1.14
CA GLY A 368 -18.83 15.55 0.15
C GLY A 368 -20.25 15.16 0.58
N GLU A 369 -20.44 14.72 1.82
CA GLU A 369 -21.79 14.41 2.36
C GLU A 369 -22.70 15.65 2.35
N ARG A 370 -22.14 16.82 2.69
CA ARG A 370 -22.87 18.09 2.65
C ARG A 370 -23.25 18.47 1.22
N LEU A 371 -22.34 18.28 0.26
CA LEU A 371 -22.58 18.50 -1.17
C LEU A 371 -23.68 17.57 -1.70
N CYS A 372 -23.65 16.28 -1.37
CA CYS A 372 -24.65 15.30 -1.80
C CYS A 372 -26.07 15.74 -1.39
N ARG A 373 -26.26 16.18 -0.13
CA ARG A 373 -27.54 16.71 0.35
C ARG A 373 -28.00 17.92 -0.46
N ARG A 374 -27.09 18.86 -0.75
CA ARG A 374 -27.42 20.07 -1.52
C ARG A 374 -27.81 19.75 -2.96
N LEU A 375 -27.14 18.78 -3.59
CA LEU A 375 -27.43 18.33 -4.95
C LEU A 375 -28.82 17.69 -5.05
N GLN A 376 -29.19 16.79 -4.14
CA GLN A 376 -30.53 16.17 -4.12
C GLN A 376 -31.65 17.22 -3.90
N GLN A 377 -31.41 18.21 -3.02
CA GLN A 377 -32.37 19.29 -2.82
C GLN A 377 -32.59 20.13 -4.08
N LYS A 378 -31.51 20.38 -4.84
CA LYS A 378 -31.54 21.18 -6.07
C LYS A 378 -32.10 20.41 -7.27
N PHE A 379 -31.74 19.13 -7.43
CA PHE A 379 -32.07 18.32 -8.59
C PHE A 379 -32.95 17.13 -8.19
N LYS A 380 -34.25 17.23 -8.45
CA LYS A 380 -35.22 16.14 -8.18
C LYS A 380 -34.94 14.85 -8.96
N GLN A 381 -34.15 14.96 -10.03
CA GLN A 381 -33.67 13.83 -10.84
C GLN A 381 -32.61 12.98 -10.13
N LEU A 382 -31.97 13.49 -9.07
CA LEU A 382 -30.89 12.82 -8.36
C LEU A 382 -31.40 12.21 -7.05
N LYS A 383 -31.19 10.91 -6.90
CA LYS A 383 -31.27 10.20 -5.63
C LYS A 383 -29.86 9.75 -5.27
N ILE A 384 -29.30 10.28 -4.19
CA ILE A 384 -27.91 10.01 -3.79
C ILE A 384 -27.91 9.24 -2.47
N VAL A 385 -27.41 8.01 -2.52
CA VAL A 385 -27.21 7.13 -1.36
C VAL A 385 -25.82 7.40 -0.81
N VAL A 386 -25.75 7.86 0.44
CA VAL A 386 -24.50 8.17 1.13
C VAL A 386 -24.34 7.18 2.27
N GLU A 387 -23.30 6.35 2.23
CA GLU A 387 -23.00 5.39 3.30
C GLU A 387 -21.61 5.63 3.86
N ARG A 388 -21.49 5.69 5.20
CA ARG A 388 -20.20 5.74 5.88
C ARG A 388 -19.63 4.33 5.96
N LEU A 389 -18.79 3.99 4.98
CA LEU A 389 -18.24 2.64 4.90
C LEU A 389 -17.23 2.40 6.03
N PRO A 390 -17.22 1.21 6.65
CA PRO A 390 -16.22 0.84 7.62
C PRO A 390 -14.87 0.65 6.95
N ARG A 391 -13.82 0.50 7.77
CA ARG A 391 -12.53 0.03 7.25
C ARG A 391 -12.75 -1.30 6.53
N THR A 392 -12.49 -1.29 5.22
CA THR A 392 -12.70 -2.42 4.33
C THR A 392 -11.36 -2.89 3.82
N GLN A 393 -11.15 -4.20 3.71
CA GLN A 393 -9.92 -4.75 3.16
C GLN A 393 -9.78 -4.34 1.69
N THR A 394 -8.74 -3.57 1.38
CA THR A 394 -8.37 -3.16 0.02
C THR A 394 -6.87 -2.87 0.01
N ARG A 395 -6.24 -2.85 -1.17
CA ARG A 395 -4.83 -2.43 -1.32
C ARG A 395 -4.51 -1.08 -0.66
N GLN A 396 -5.49 -0.17 -0.55
CA GLN A 396 -5.26 1.15 0.06
C GLN A 396 -5.24 1.10 1.59
N THR A 397 -6.00 0.19 2.20
CA THR A 397 -6.21 0.07 3.66
C THR A 397 -5.38 -1.05 4.28
N GLU A 398 -4.66 -1.82 3.47
CA GLU A 398 -3.69 -2.84 3.88
C GLU A 398 -2.62 -2.21 4.78
N THR A 399 -2.62 -2.63 6.04
CA THR A 399 -1.57 -2.34 7.00
C THR A 399 -1.00 -3.64 7.54
N PHE A 400 0.30 -3.68 7.80
CA PHE A 400 0.95 -4.86 8.36
C PHE A 400 0.37 -5.25 9.72
N VAL A 401 0.01 -4.26 10.56
CA VAL A 401 -0.80 -4.51 11.75
C VAL A 401 -2.26 -4.67 11.32
N LYS A 402 -2.84 -5.84 11.59
CA LYS A 402 -4.22 -6.16 11.22
C LYS A 402 -5.20 -5.34 12.06
N ALA A 403 -5.76 -4.30 11.48
CA ALA A 403 -6.96 -3.66 12.02
C ALA A 403 -8.20 -4.45 11.57
N ALA A 404 -9.19 -4.60 12.46
CA ALA A 404 -10.46 -5.24 12.11
C ALA A 404 -11.05 -4.54 10.87
N SER A 405 -11.25 -5.31 9.80
CA SER A 405 -11.70 -4.79 8.51
C SER A 405 -12.66 -5.80 7.90
N LYS A 406 -13.80 -5.31 7.39
CA LYS A 406 -14.77 -6.17 6.66
C LYS A 406 -14.26 -6.51 5.27
N THR A 407 -14.75 -7.59 4.69
CA THR A 407 -14.43 -7.93 3.29
C THR A 407 -15.14 -6.97 2.33
N THR A 408 -14.61 -6.79 1.13
CA THR A 408 -15.25 -5.95 0.11
C THR A 408 -16.66 -6.42 -0.24
N MET A 409 -16.89 -7.74 -0.25
CA MET A 409 -18.20 -8.33 -0.53
C MET A 409 -19.22 -8.06 0.59
N GLU A 410 -18.83 -8.26 1.86
CA GLU A 410 -19.70 -7.98 3.02
C GLU A 410 -20.19 -6.52 3.05
N VAL A 411 -19.33 -5.60 2.64
CA VAL A 411 -19.64 -4.17 2.62
C VAL A 411 -20.52 -3.81 1.41
N MET A 412 -20.19 -4.35 0.23
CA MET A 412 -20.84 -3.91 -1.01
C MET A 412 -22.13 -4.64 -1.36
N LEU A 413 -22.31 -5.90 -0.95
CA LEU A 413 -23.52 -6.66 -1.30
C LEU A 413 -24.83 -5.97 -0.85
N PRO A 414 -24.97 -5.48 0.40
CA PRO A 414 -26.17 -4.76 0.84
C PRO A 414 -26.41 -3.48 0.04
N VAL A 415 -25.34 -2.72 -0.25
CA VAL A 415 -25.41 -1.47 -1.01
C VAL A 415 -25.84 -1.72 -2.45
N VAL A 416 -25.29 -2.76 -3.09
CA VAL A 416 -25.65 -3.15 -4.46
C VAL A 416 -27.13 -3.51 -4.53
N LEU A 417 -27.62 -4.33 -3.59
CA LEU A 417 -29.03 -4.73 -3.51
C LEU A 417 -29.94 -3.51 -3.34
N GLN A 418 -29.64 -2.62 -2.39
CA GLN A 418 -30.40 -1.39 -2.16
C GLN A 418 -30.45 -0.50 -3.41
N MET A 419 -29.27 -0.27 -4.02
CA MET A 419 -29.12 0.58 -5.19
C MET A 419 -29.89 0.04 -6.39
N GLN A 420 -29.88 -1.28 -6.63
CA GLN A 420 -30.54 -1.88 -7.78
C GLN A 420 -32.06 -2.03 -7.59
N ARG A 421 -32.51 -2.52 -6.43
CA ARG A 421 -33.94 -2.71 -6.12
C ARG A 421 -34.71 -1.40 -5.99
N GLY A 422 -34.02 -0.31 -5.65
CA GLY A 422 -34.63 1.01 -5.52
C GLY A 422 -35.27 1.28 -4.16
N ASP A 423 -34.96 0.42 -3.17
CA ASP A 423 -35.31 0.52 -1.75
C ASP A 423 -34.54 1.67 -1.07
N ILE A 424 -34.71 2.89 -1.59
CA ILE A 424 -33.96 4.09 -1.22
C ILE A 424 -34.92 5.19 -0.75
#